data_AF-A0A661YWG7-F1
#
_entry.id   AF-A0A661YWG7-F1
#
_cell.length_a   1.000
_cell.length_b   1.000
_cell.length_c   1.000
_cell.angle_alpha   90.00
_cell.angle_beta   90.00
_cell.angle_gamma   90.00
#
_symmetry.space_group_name_H-M   'P 1'
#
loop_
_entity.id
_entity.type
_entity.pdbx_description
1 polymer ?
#
loop_
_entity_poly.entity_id
_entity_poly.type
_entity_poly.pdbx_seq_one_letter_code
_entity_poly.pdbx_strand_id
1 'polypeptide(L)'
;MNRYHIIQKIIDSVNAQTYLEIGIRSGGIINKIKAPKKIGVDPAINFSKKMRIKKKLGLLDFDIYEIESDNFFKNNASGIYGDQGV
;
A
#
# COMPACT_ATOMS: atom_id res chain seq x y z
N MET A 1 20.44 6.49 -4.73
CA MET A 1 19.74 5.26 -4.32
C MET A 1 18.23 5.48 -4.50
N ASN A 2 17.50 4.57 -5.15
CA ASN A 2 16.08 4.75 -5.47
C ASN A 2 15.21 4.13 -4.35
N ARG A 3 14.20 4.88 -3.85
CA ARG A 3 13.28 4.49 -2.77
C ARG A 3 12.69 3.08 -2.98
N TYR A 4 12.30 2.75 -4.20
CA TYR A 4 11.81 1.41 -4.55
C TYR A 4 12.82 0.30 -4.19
N HIS A 5 14.10 0.49 -4.50
CA HIS A 5 15.12 -0.54 -4.25
C HIS A 5 15.35 -0.76 -2.76
N ILE A 6 15.28 0.30 -1.95
CA ILE A 6 15.44 0.20 -0.50
C ILE A 6 14.26 -0.57 0.09
N ILE A 7 13.03 -0.17 -0.26
CA ILE A 7 11.81 -0.81 0.25
C ILE A 7 11.76 -2.28 -0.17
N GLN A 8 12.03 -2.59 -1.44
CA GLN A 8 12.03 -3.97 -1.92
C GLN A 8 13.10 -4.80 -1.20
N LYS A 9 14.32 -4.28 -1.02
CA LYS A 9 15.37 -4.98 -0.25
C LYS A 9 14.95 -5.26 1.19
N ILE A 10 14.26 -4.34 1.85
CA ILE A 10 13.77 -4.55 3.22
C ILE A 10 12.71 -5.66 3.23
N ILE A 11 11.71 -5.58 2.35
CA ILE A 11 10.65 -6.59 2.21
C ILE A 11 11.26 -7.97 1.99
N ASP A 12 12.19 -8.09 1.05
CA ASP A 12 12.87 -9.34 0.71
C ASP A 12 13.68 -9.86 1.91
N SER A 13 14.38 -8.98 2.63
CA SER A 13 15.26 -9.36 3.76
C SER A 13 14.51 -9.89 4.98
N VAL A 14 13.29 -9.41 5.22
CA VAL A 14 12.48 -9.84 6.37
C VAL A 14 11.34 -10.78 5.95
N ASN A 15 11.29 -11.16 4.68
CA ASN A 15 10.19 -11.93 4.08
C ASN A 15 8.80 -11.35 4.44
N ALA A 16 8.65 -10.03 4.31
CA ALA A 16 7.43 -9.34 4.72
C ALA A 16 6.23 -9.80 3.88
N GLN A 17 5.15 -10.21 4.56
CA GLN A 17 3.92 -10.68 3.91
C GLN A 17 2.98 -9.53 3.52
N THR A 18 3.06 -8.42 4.25
CA THR A 18 2.18 -7.25 4.05
C THR A 18 3.02 -5.99 3.91
N TYR A 19 2.73 -5.21 2.87
CA TYR A 19 3.28 -3.86 2.66
C TYR A 19 2.17 -2.82 2.75
N LEU A 20 2.28 -1.93 3.73
CA LEU A 20 1.38 -0.79 3.91
C LEU A 20 2.14 0.49 3.54
N GLU A 21 1.59 1.29 2.63
CA GLU A 21 2.11 2.61 2.26
C GLU A 21 1.10 3.70 2.62
N ILE A 22 1.52 4.64 3.47
CA ILE A 22 0.76 5.84 3.82
C ILE A 22 1.23 6.98 2.92
N GLY A 23 0.29 7.76 2.37
CA GLY A 23 0.60 8.86 1.46
C GLY A 23 0.95 8.37 0.05
N ILE A 24 0.18 7.42 -0.50
CA ILE A 24 0.47 6.82 -1.81
C ILE A 24 0.36 7.82 -2.97
N ARG A 25 -0.40 8.91 -2.83
CA ARG A 25 -0.71 9.95 -3.82
C ARG A 25 -1.06 9.38 -5.20
N SER A 26 -0.07 9.13 -6.04
CA SER A 26 -0.23 8.60 -7.41
C SER A 26 -0.10 7.07 -7.54
N GLY A 27 0.28 6.39 -6.45
CA GLY A 27 0.50 4.93 -6.40
C GLY A 27 1.79 4.48 -7.10
N GLY A 28 2.73 5.39 -7.34
CA GLY A 28 3.92 5.12 -8.16
C GLY A 28 4.90 4.09 -7.57
N ILE A 29 4.96 3.96 -6.23
CA ILE A 29 5.80 3.00 -5.51
C ILE A 29 5.02 1.72 -5.22
N ILE A 30 3.89 1.78 -4.51
CA ILE A 30 3.05 0.62 -4.19
C ILE A 30 2.72 -0.28 -5.40
N ASN A 31 2.49 0.29 -6.58
CA ASN A 31 2.22 -0.48 -7.79
C ASN A 31 3.45 -1.27 -8.30
N LYS A 32 4.66 -0.88 -7.93
CA LYS A 32 5.92 -1.55 -8.34
C LYS A 32 6.43 -2.53 -7.30
N ILE A 33 6.14 -2.28 -6.02
CA ILE A 33 6.54 -3.17 -4.92
C ILE A 33 5.92 -4.55 -5.11
N LYS A 34 6.72 -5.58 -4.82
CA LYS A 34 6.29 -6.97 -4.77
C LYS A 34 6.16 -7.38 -3.31
N ALA A 35 4.94 -7.66 -2.89
CA ALA A 35 4.59 -8.24 -1.61
C ALA A 35 3.27 -9.03 -1.78
N PRO A 36 3.04 -10.10 -1.00
CA PRO A 36 1.80 -10.88 -1.09
C PRO A 36 0.53 -10.05 -0.86
N LYS A 37 0.55 -9.16 0.14
CA LYS A 37 -0.52 -8.20 0.42
C LYS A 37 0.02 -6.77 0.35
N LYS A 38 -0.66 -5.90 -0.37
CA LYS A 38 -0.31 -4.48 -0.52
C LYS A 38 -1.48 -3.59 -0.20
N ILE A 39 -1.26 -2.57 0.60
CA ILE A 39 -2.29 -1.67 1.12
C ILE A 39 -1.82 -0.24 0.99
N GLY A 40 -2.62 0.61 0.35
CA GLY A 40 -2.34 2.03 0.21
C GLY A 40 -3.36 2.87 0.95
N VAL A 41 -2.90 3.85 1.72
CA VAL A 41 -3.74 4.76 2.51
C VAL A 41 -3.39 6.20 2.17
N ASP A 42 -4.35 7.00 1.74
CA ASP A 42 -4.14 8.42 1.44
C ASP A 42 -5.49 9.15 1.36
N PRO A 43 -5.71 10.29 2.04
CA PRO A 43 -6.99 11.00 1.99
C PRO A 43 -7.30 11.65 0.63
N ALA A 44 -6.30 11.81 -0.25
CA ALA A 44 -6.46 12.52 -1.52
C ALA A 44 -5.66 11.85 -2.64
N ILE A 45 -6.23 10.77 -3.19
CA ILE A 45 -5.56 9.98 -4.23
C ILE A 45 -5.60 10.70 -5.57
N ASN A 46 -4.45 10.82 -6.21
CA ASN A 46 -4.30 11.44 -7.53
C ASN A 46 -3.76 10.44 -8.56
N PHE A 47 -4.55 9.41 -8.82
CA PHE A 47 -4.22 8.41 -9.83
C PHE A 47 -4.37 8.96 -11.24
N SER A 48 -3.37 8.66 -12.09
CA SER A 48 -3.49 8.88 -13.52
C SER A 48 -4.71 8.12 -14.09
N LYS A 49 -5.29 8.63 -15.19
CA LYS A 49 -6.41 7.96 -15.88
C LYS A 49 -6.14 6.47 -16.15
N LYS A 50 -4.90 6.15 -16.56
CA LYS A 50 -4.43 4.78 -16.78
C LYS A 50 -4.52 3.92 -15.51
N MET A 51 -4.07 4.44 -14.37
CA MET A 51 -4.13 3.73 -13.09
C MET A 51 -5.58 3.51 -12.64
N ARG A 52 -6.46 4.50 -12.83
CA ARG A 52 -7.89 4.37 -12.51
C ARG A 52 -8.56 3.28 -13.34
N ILE A 53 -8.25 3.19 -14.64
CA ILE A 53 -8.76 2.13 -15.52
C ILE A 53 -8.24 0.77 -15.04
N LYS A 54 -6.94 0.63 -14.79
CA LYS A 54 -6.37 -0.62 -14.27
C LYS A 54 -7.04 -1.05 -12.97
N LYS A 55 -7.29 -0.13 -12.03
CA LYS A 55 -7.97 -0.43 -10.78
C LYS A 55 -9.40 -0.93 -11.02
N LYS A 56 -10.16 -0.24 -11.89
CA LYS A 56 -11.53 -0.66 -12.27
C LYS A 56 -11.57 -2.03 -12.94
N LEU A 57 -10.54 -2.38 -13.71
CA LEU A 57 -10.42 -3.69 -14.36
C LEU A 57 -9.85 -4.78 -13.44
N GLY A 58 -9.57 -4.49 -12.17
CA GLY A 58 -8.97 -5.46 -11.25
C GLY A 58 -7.51 -5.83 -11.58
N LEU A 59 -6.82 -5.03 -12.41
CA LEU A 59 -5.45 -5.27 -12.84
C LEU A 59 -4.39 -4.74 -11.86
N LEU A 60 -4.82 -4.19 -10.72
CA LEU A 60 -3.94 -3.73 -9.65
C LEU A 60 -4.11 -4.66 -8.45
N ASP A 61 -2.98 -5.13 -7.95
CA ASP A 61 -2.81 -6.13 -6.89
C ASP A 61 -2.62 -5.49 -5.50
N PHE A 62 -3.28 -4.36 -5.25
CA PHE A 62 -3.22 -3.68 -3.96
C PHE A 62 -4.55 -3.04 -3.58
N ASP A 63 -4.86 -3.05 -2.29
CA ASP A 63 -6.03 -2.42 -1.69
C ASP A 63 -5.78 -0.94 -1.43
N ILE A 64 -6.87 -0.17 -1.41
CA ILE A 64 -6.81 1.28 -1.34
C ILE A 64 -7.86 1.78 -0.35
N TYR A 65 -7.41 2.62 0.57
CA TYR A 65 -8.23 3.33 1.53
C TYR A 65 -8.03 4.83 1.33
N GLU A 66 -9.04 5.49 0.74
CA GLU A 66 -9.01 6.94 0.50
C GLU A 66 -9.48 7.71 1.75
N ILE A 67 -8.69 7.59 2.83
CA ILE A 67 -8.96 8.14 4.16
C ILE A 67 -7.65 8.59 4.82
N GLU A 68 -7.75 9.37 5.88
CA GLU A 68 -6.62 9.70 6.75
C GLU A 68 -6.06 8.45 7.45
N SER A 69 -4.75 8.42 7.68
CA SER A 69 -4.08 7.28 8.32
C SER A 69 -4.66 6.97 9.69
N ASP A 70 -4.94 7.99 10.51
CA ASP A 70 -5.46 7.79 11.87
C ASP A 70 -6.82 7.07 11.85
N ASN A 71 -7.67 7.41 10.88
CA ASN A 71 -8.94 6.72 10.67
C ASN A 71 -8.75 5.30 10.16
N PHE A 72 -7.76 5.04 9.30
CA PHE A 72 -7.41 3.71 8.86
C PHE A 72 -6.94 2.82 10.03
N PHE A 73 -6.00 3.31 10.84
CA PHE A 73 -5.49 2.58 12.00
C PHE A 73 -6.60 2.30 13.02
N LYS A 74 -7.51 3.25 13.23
CA LYS A 74 -8.64 3.10 14.15
C LYS A 74 -9.68 2.08 13.70
N ASN A 75 -10.04 2.06 12.42
CA ASN A 75 -11.23 1.35 11.95
C ASN A 75 -10.95 0.11 11.08
N ASN A 76 -9.76 0.00 10.49
CA ASN A 76 -9.48 -0.97 9.43
C ASN A 76 -8.27 -1.86 9.71
N ALA A 77 -7.44 -1.51 10.70
CA ALA A 77 -6.14 -2.12 10.87
C ALA A 77 -6.07 -3.29 11.87
N SER A 78 -7.18 -3.59 12.54
CA SER A 78 -7.29 -4.68 13.53
C SER A 78 -6.93 -6.08 12.97
N GLY A 79 -7.06 -6.31 11.66
CA GLY A 79 -6.64 -7.56 11.00
C GLY A 79 -5.45 -7.40 10.04
N ILE A 80 -4.73 -6.28 10.13
CA ILE A 80 -3.57 -5.96 9.28
C ILE A 80 -2.26 -6.16 10.05
N TYR A 81 -2.26 -5.89 11.35
CA TYR A 81 -1.21 -6.32 12.27
C TYR A 81 -1.50 -7.75 12.72
N GLY A 82 -0.46 -8.60 12.87
CA GLY A 82 -0.64 -9.82 13.67
C GLY A 82 -1.03 -9.44 15.10
N ASP A 83 -1.55 -10.37 15.90
CA ASP A 83 -2.02 -10.16 17.28
C ASP A 83 -1.00 -9.53 18.26
N GLN A 84 0.20 -9.20 17.77
CA GLN A 84 1.18 -8.35 18.42
C GLN A 84 1.03 -6.91 17.93
N GLY A 85 -0.14 -6.31 18.19
CA GLY A 85 -0.27 -4.85 18.21
C GLY A 85 0.44 -4.32 19.44
N VAL A 86 1.18 -3.21 19.26
CA VAL A 86 1.96 -2.42 20.25
C VAL A 86 1.52 -2.59 21.71
#